data_AF-A0A957IH43-F1
#
_entry.id   AF-A0A957IH43-F1
#
_cell.length_a   1.000
_cell.length_b   1.000
_cell.length_c   1.000
_cell.angle_alpha   90.00
_cell.angle_beta   90.00
_cell.angle_gamma   90.00
#
_symmetry.space_group_name_H-M   'P 1'
#
loop_
_entity.id
_entity.type
_entity.pdbx_description
1 polymer ?
#
loop_
_entity_poly.entity_id
_entity_poly.type
_entity_poly.pdbx_seq_one_letter_code
_entity_poly.pdbx_strand_id
1 'polypeptide(L)'
;TSITLNNSGVPIISYRSHGIHHLKVAVCNICAISPQRTTVDDGNGDWVGLHTSLALNNYDVPAISHYNDTDDDLLFTLCYNEPCQGSTTQTVDATGDVGKYNSLALKSNSEPVISYFDDTANDLMIAVCANLGCSAHTLNIVSGILNVDTGKYSSLALNSSDKPIISFYSDLITGLILANCDDTLCSPPAPVTTVDNSANVGWQTSIVLNKDEHAVISYYDVTNFDLKLAICNDAACSNPTIRIVDNGDGVGATSSIALNSNGFPVISYYDSNNTALKVAVCPNATCTTPTLTTVDNTGFVGLYTSIALNKFDHPIISYRDTNNSALKVAFCTDIACTNPALMTVDGAGDLAAGEYSSLALDSSGYPVVSYYDHTNYNLKLAQFDYLPAPTDVSIHLNDSFEANLAWSGGSLYDVRYATVPYIYCGEPSIVGNDIPSPFDVSSFIGDPASNHFFVVSRRHVPCPNSNWVGEFDFALVAGE
;
A
#
# COMPACT_ATOMS: atom_id res chain seq x y z
N THR A 1 27.26 12.79 -25.92
CA THR A 1 25.84 12.64 -25.56
C THR A 1 25.51 13.69 -24.52
N SER A 2 24.30 14.24 -24.50
CA SER A 2 23.85 15.22 -23.49
C SER A 2 22.45 14.84 -23.02
N ILE A 3 22.21 14.92 -21.72
CA ILE A 3 20.92 14.65 -21.07
C ILE A 3 20.39 15.94 -20.44
N THR A 4 19.11 16.20 -20.59
CA THR A 4 18.39 17.29 -19.91
C THR A 4 16.98 16.84 -19.60
N LEU A 5 16.35 17.40 -18.58
CA LEU A 5 14.92 17.23 -18.36
C LEU A 5 14.16 18.28 -19.17
N ASN A 6 12.99 17.93 -19.70
CA ASN A 6 12.06 18.93 -20.24
C ASN A 6 11.26 19.59 -19.10
N ASN A 7 10.41 20.57 -19.43
CA ASN A 7 9.57 21.27 -18.46
C ASN A 7 8.54 20.37 -17.73
N SER A 8 8.44 19.10 -18.13
CA SER A 8 7.59 18.06 -17.53
C SER A 8 8.40 16.95 -16.84
N GLY A 9 9.72 17.14 -16.63
CA GLY A 9 10.57 16.19 -15.93
C GLY A 9 11.00 14.97 -16.78
N VAL A 10 10.67 14.93 -18.07
CA VAL A 10 11.03 13.80 -18.94
C VAL A 10 12.50 13.92 -19.36
N PRO A 11 13.34 12.90 -19.17
CA PRO A 11 14.71 12.91 -19.65
C PRO A 11 14.75 12.87 -21.18
N ILE A 12 15.32 13.93 -21.75
CA ILE A 12 15.65 14.06 -23.16
C ILE A 12 17.12 13.74 -23.32
N ILE A 13 17.41 12.69 -24.08
CA ILE A 13 18.78 12.29 -24.40
C ILE A 13 19.06 12.66 -25.85
N SER A 14 20.14 13.42 -26.04
CA SER A 14 20.69 13.72 -27.35
C SER A 14 22.00 12.98 -27.57
N TYR A 15 22.09 12.33 -28.72
CA TYR A 15 23.29 11.61 -29.12
C TYR A 15 23.53 11.72 -30.61
N ARG A 16 24.80 11.52 -30.99
CA ARG A 16 25.24 11.57 -32.38
C ARG A 16 25.38 10.15 -32.88
N SER A 17 24.51 9.75 -33.82
CA SER A 17 24.56 8.42 -34.45
C SER A 17 25.63 8.42 -35.56
N HIS A 18 26.51 7.42 -35.60
CA HIS A 18 27.52 7.31 -36.65
C HIS A 18 26.98 6.54 -37.87
N GLY A 19 27.13 7.12 -39.07
CA GLY A 19 26.70 6.56 -40.36
C GLY A 19 25.89 7.53 -41.22
N ILE A 20 25.11 8.42 -40.58
CA ILE A 20 24.41 9.54 -41.24
C ILE A 20 24.37 10.68 -40.21
N HIS A 21 24.95 11.84 -40.53
CA HIS A 21 25.22 12.95 -39.59
C HIS A 21 23.97 13.68 -39.05
N HIS A 22 23.01 12.99 -38.45
CA HIS A 22 21.82 13.60 -37.85
C HIS A 22 21.89 13.53 -36.33
N LEU A 23 21.52 14.62 -35.66
CA LEU A 23 21.23 14.63 -34.22
C LEU A 23 19.98 13.78 -33.99
N LYS A 24 20.09 12.71 -33.19
CA LYS A 24 18.94 11.91 -32.78
C LYS A 24 18.58 12.26 -31.34
N VAL A 25 17.29 12.50 -31.15
CA VAL A 25 16.67 12.76 -29.85
C VAL A 25 15.90 11.49 -29.48
N ALA A 26 16.29 10.84 -28.40
CA ALA A 26 15.49 9.80 -27.77
C ALA A 26 14.64 10.46 -26.68
N VAL A 27 13.33 10.36 -26.85
CA VAL A 27 12.34 10.71 -25.82
C VAL A 27 11.85 9.38 -25.28
N CYS A 28 12.06 9.11 -23.99
CA CYS A 28 11.42 7.99 -23.33
C CYS A 28 9.92 8.30 -23.29
N ASN A 29 9.15 7.68 -24.18
CA ASN A 29 7.72 7.97 -24.36
C ASN A 29 6.80 6.98 -23.63
N ILE A 30 7.32 6.17 -22.70
CA ILE A 30 6.50 5.33 -21.81
C ILE A 30 7.18 5.21 -20.44
N CYS A 31 7.03 6.25 -19.62
CA CYS A 31 6.92 6.11 -18.16
C CYS A 31 5.68 6.94 -17.83
N ALA A 32 4.49 6.36 -17.97
CA ALA A 32 3.31 7.01 -17.45
C ALA A 32 3.49 6.97 -15.93
N ILE A 33 4.02 8.04 -15.35
CA ILE A 33 4.19 8.28 -13.89
C ILE A 33 2.84 8.41 -13.15
N SER A 34 1.75 7.99 -13.80
CA SER A 34 0.42 7.89 -13.23
C SER A 34 0.04 6.42 -13.05
N PRO A 35 -0.50 6.03 -11.89
CA PRO A 35 -1.08 4.69 -11.71
C PRO A 35 -2.21 4.45 -12.73
N GLN A 36 -2.42 3.18 -13.08
CA GLN A 36 -3.60 2.76 -13.83
C GLN A 36 -4.82 2.90 -12.92
N ARG A 37 -5.86 3.58 -13.40
CA ARG A 37 -7.11 3.78 -12.67
C ARG A 37 -8.26 3.11 -13.41
N THR A 38 -9.01 2.30 -12.69
CA THR A 38 -10.15 1.57 -13.25
C THR A 38 -11.36 1.73 -12.33
N THR A 39 -12.54 2.01 -12.90
CA THR A 39 -13.81 1.84 -12.21
C THR A 39 -14.12 0.35 -12.16
N VAL A 40 -14.22 -0.21 -10.95
CA VAL A 40 -14.37 -1.66 -10.72
C VAL A 40 -15.84 -2.05 -10.54
N ASP A 41 -16.64 -1.11 -10.03
CA ASP A 41 -18.08 -1.24 -9.91
C ASP A 41 -18.69 0.16 -10.10
N ASP A 42 -19.46 0.34 -11.16
CA ASP A 42 -20.12 1.61 -11.51
C ASP A 42 -21.54 1.74 -10.94
N GLY A 43 -22.00 0.72 -10.20
CA GLY A 43 -23.32 0.69 -9.58
C GLY A 43 -24.48 0.76 -10.56
N ASN A 44 -24.24 0.71 -11.87
CA ASN A 44 -25.26 1.01 -12.90
C ASN A 44 -26.10 2.29 -12.63
N GLY A 45 -25.53 3.28 -11.91
CA GLY A 45 -26.23 4.50 -11.48
C GLY A 45 -26.54 4.60 -9.98
N ASP A 46 -26.28 3.54 -9.21
CA ASP A 46 -26.43 3.48 -7.76
C ASP A 46 -25.19 4.00 -7.03
N TRP A 47 -25.35 4.29 -5.74
CA TRP A 47 -24.30 4.82 -4.86
C TRP A 47 -23.47 3.68 -4.26
N VAL A 48 -22.49 3.21 -5.02
CA VAL A 48 -21.65 2.05 -4.64
C VAL A 48 -20.21 2.45 -4.33
N GLY A 49 -19.56 1.68 -3.45
CA GLY A 49 -18.12 1.78 -3.21
C GLY A 49 -17.74 2.38 -1.86
N LEU A 50 -18.73 2.78 -1.05
CA LEU A 50 -18.49 3.29 0.30
C LEU A 50 -17.88 2.22 1.20
N HIS A 51 -17.13 2.66 2.21
CA HIS A 51 -16.47 1.80 3.19
C HIS A 51 -15.63 0.68 2.55
N THR A 52 -14.97 0.94 1.42
CA THR A 52 -14.23 -0.11 0.71
C THR A 52 -13.09 -0.70 1.55
N SER A 53 -12.95 -2.02 1.50
CA SER A 53 -11.81 -2.75 2.06
C SER A 53 -11.21 -3.65 0.99
N LEU A 54 -9.89 -3.56 0.81
CA LEU A 54 -9.13 -4.26 -0.22
C LEU A 54 -8.22 -5.32 0.41
N ALA A 55 -8.18 -6.50 -0.20
CA ALA A 55 -7.13 -7.49 0.01
C ALA A 55 -6.67 -8.06 -1.34
N LEU A 56 -5.42 -8.50 -1.40
CA LEU A 56 -4.86 -9.18 -2.57
C LEU A 56 -4.79 -10.67 -2.31
N ASN A 57 -5.21 -11.48 -3.27
CA ASN A 57 -5.07 -12.93 -3.16
C ASN A 57 -3.62 -13.37 -3.46
N ASN A 58 -3.37 -14.69 -3.43
CA ASN A 58 -2.03 -15.24 -3.66
C ASN A 58 -1.46 -15.01 -5.08
N TYR A 59 -2.23 -14.39 -5.97
CA TYR A 59 -1.85 -14.02 -7.34
C TYR A 59 -1.89 -12.50 -7.56
N ASP A 60 -1.87 -11.71 -6.48
CA ASP A 60 -1.99 -10.25 -6.49
C ASP A 60 -3.29 -9.72 -7.12
N VAL A 61 -4.32 -10.57 -7.24
CA VAL A 61 -5.61 -10.16 -7.79
C VAL A 61 -6.43 -9.48 -6.70
N PRO A 62 -6.94 -8.25 -6.95
CA PRO A 62 -7.75 -7.51 -5.99
C PRO A 62 -9.09 -8.18 -5.69
N ALA A 63 -9.35 -8.34 -4.39
CA ALA A 63 -10.65 -8.67 -3.81
C ALA A 63 -11.10 -7.49 -2.94
N ILE A 64 -12.32 -7.02 -3.14
CA ILE A 64 -12.81 -5.77 -2.54
C ILE A 64 -14.20 -6.00 -1.97
N SER A 65 -14.42 -5.63 -0.70
CA SER A 65 -15.76 -5.46 -0.16
C SER A 65 -16.12 -3.97 -0.13
N HIS A 66 -17.40 -3.66 -0.33
CA HIS A 66 -17.91 -2.30 -0.35
C HIS A 66 -19.41 -2.27 -0.07
N TYR A 67 -19.90 -1.10 0.31
CA TYR A 67 -21.30 -0.83 0.60
C TYR A 67 -21.99 -0.13 -0.58
N ASN A 68 -23.23 -0.54 -0.85
CA ASN A 68 -24.15 0.14 -1.75
C ASN A 68 -25.18 0.92 -0.91
N ASP A 69 -25.05 2.24 -0.88
CA ASP A 69 -25.92 3.16 -0.13
C ASP A 69 -27.29 3.37 -0.78
N THR A 70 -27.47 2.96 -2.06
CA THR A 70 -28.78 3.02 -2.72
C THR A 70 -29.65 1.82 -2.38
N ASP A 71 -29.05 0.63 -2.40
CA ASP A 71 -29.77 -0.62 -2.12
C ASP A 71 -29.64 -1.09 -0.67
N ASP A 72 -28.80 -0.42 0.13
CA ASP A 72 -28.54 -0.76 1.53
C ASP A 72 -27.79 -2.11 1.72
N ASP A 73 -27.03 -2.52 0.69
CA ASP A 73 -26.44 -3.86 0.55
C ASP A 73 -24.92 -3.91 0.82
N LEU A 74 -24.46 -5.06 1.32
CA LEU A 74 -23.05 -5.44 1.31
C LEU A 74 -22.71 -6.11 -0.02
N LEU A 75 -21.73 -5.55 -0.73
CA LEU A 75 -21.21 -6.07 -1.98
C LEU A 75 -19.79 -6.61 -1.83
N PHE A 76 -19.45 -7.57 -2.69
CA PHE A 76 -18.10 -8.08 -2.88
C PHE A 76 -17.74 -8.10 -4.36
N THR A 77 -16.62 -7.47 -4.71
CA THR A 77 -16.09 -7.41 -6.07
C THR A 77 -14.73 -8.10 -6.15
N LEU A 78 -14.59 -8.99 -7.13
CA LEU A 78 -13.35 -9.68 -7.45
C LEU A 78 -12.88 -9.31 -8.85
N CYS A 79 -11.66 -8.84 -8.97
CA CYS A 79 -11.01 -8.61 -10.26
C CYS A 79 -10.67 -9.95 -10.95
N TYR A 80 -10.63 -9.99 -12.29
CA TYR A 80 -10.24 -11.19 -13.02
C TYR A 80 -8.71 -11.35 -13.13
N ASN A 81 -7.99 -10.23 -13.13
CA ASN A 81 -6.56 -10.18 -13.38
C ASN A 81 -5.93 -8.91 -12.78
N GLU A 82 -4.60 -8.87 -12.85
CA GLU A 82 -3.75 -7.70 -12.67
C GLU A 82 -3.26 -7.26 -14.06
N PRO A 83 -3.40 -5.96 -14.45
CA PRO A 83 -4.26 -4.97 -13.81
C PRO A 83 -5.74 -5.36 -13.97
N CYS A 84 -6.61 -4.87 -13.09
CA CYS A 84 -8.04 -5.20 -13.06
C CYS A 84 -8.75 -4.70 -14.32
N GLN A 85 -8.72 -5.50 -15.40
CA GLN A 85 -9.34 -5.17 -16.69
C GLN A 85 -10.79 -5.64 -16.77
N GLY A 86 -11.24 -6.39 -15.78
CA GLY A 86 -12.63 -6.74 -15.56
C GLY A 86 -12.81 -7.30 -14.15
N SER A 87 -14.05 -7.27 -13.69
CA SER A 87 -14.44 -7.68 -12.36
C SER A 87 -15.78 -8.41 -12.38
N THR A 88 -16.08 -9.09 -11.29
CA THR A 88 -17.40 -9.62 -10.96
C THR A 88 -17.82 -9.08 -9.61
N THR A 89 -19.05 -8.59 -9.50
CA THR A 89 -19.64 -8.13 -8.23
C THR A 89 -20.74 -9.09 -7.80
N GLN A 90 -20.77 -9.42 -6.51
CA GLN A 90 -21.76 -10.26 -5.85
C GLN A 90 -22.38 -9.49 -4.69
N THR A 91 -23.71 -9.47 -4.60
CA THR A 91 -24.41 -9.08 -3.37
C THR A 91 -24.25 -10.16 -2.32
N VAL A 92 -23.61 -9.84 -1.20
CA VAL A 92 -23.29 -10.78 -0.12
C VAL A 92 -24.36 -10.77 0.96
N ASP A 93 -24.87 -9.60 1.31
CA ASP A 93 -26.00 -9.45 2.20
C ASP A 93 -26.89 -8.31 1.70
N ALA A 94 -28.21 -8.52 1.78
CA ALA A 94 -29.23 -7.61 1.29
C ALA A 94 -30.46 -7.52 2.22
N THR A 95 -30.30 -8.01 3.46
CA THR A 95 -31.42 -8.02 4.42
C THR A 95 -31.31 -6.86 5.39
N GLY A 96 -31.90 -5.73 5.03
CA GLY A 96 -31.82 -4.49 5.80
C GLY A 96 -30.68 -3.62 5.31
N ASP A 97 -30.24 -2.68 6.15
CA ASP A 97 -29.11 -1.79 5.93
C ASP A 97 -27.84 -2.40 6.48
N VAL A 98 -27.08 -3.04 5.57
CA VAL A 98 -25.96 -3.92 5.87
C VAL A 98 -24.74 -3.57 5.04
N GLY A 99 -23.55 -3.66 5.63
CA GLY A 99 -22.28 -3.53 4.91
C GLY A 99 -21.47 -2.28 5.24
N LYS A 100 -22.02 -1.39 6.07
CA LYS A 100 -21.29 -0.22 6.60
C LYS A 100 -20.08 -0.66 7.42
N TYR A 101 -19.02 0.14 7.36
CA TYR A 101 -17.77 -0.08 8.09
C TYR A 101 -17.16 -1.49 7.91
N ASN A 102 -17.29 -2.04 6.72
CA ASN A 102 -16.80 -3.39 6.46
C ASN A 102 -15.26 -3.48 6.48
N SER A 103 -14.76 -4.67 6.78
CA SER A 103 -13.35 -5.01 6.73
C SER A 103 -13.18 -6.41 6.14
N LEU A 104 -12.28 -6.53 5.16
CA LEU A 104 -12.03 -7.74 4.39
C LEU A 104 -10.66 -8.32 4.73
N ALA A 105 -10.62 -9.63 4.97
CA ALA A 105 -9.41 -10.43 4.97
C ALA A 105 -9.62 -11.70 4.14
N LEU A 106 -8.53 -12.23 3.56
CA LEU A 106 -8.57 -13.48 2.81
C LEU A 106 -7.97 -14.60 3.64
N LYS A 107 -8.67 -15.75 3.69
CA LYS A 107 -8.12 -16.99 4.26
C LYS A 107 -6.89 -17.43 3.47
N SER A 108 -6.14 -18.39 4.02
CA SER A 108 -4.99 -19.03 3.36
C SER A 108 -5.29 -19.59 1.97
N ASN A 109 -6.54 -20.03 1.72
CA ASN A 109 -7.04 -20.50 0.42
C ASN A 109 -7.62 -19.38 -0.48
N SER A 110 -7.42 -18.11 -0.11
CA SER A 110 -7.95 -16.91 -0.75
C SER A 110 -9.47 -16.74 -0.69
N GLU A 111 -10.20 -17.51 0.12
CA GLU A 111 -11.63 -17.25 0.35
C GLU A 111 -11.84 -15.99 1.20
N PRO A 112 -12.73 -15.08 0.81
CA PRO A 112 -13.00 -13.87 1.57
C PRO A 112 -13.70 -14.11 2.91
N VAL A 113 -13.34 -13.29 3.90
CA VAL A 113 -14.03 -13.11 5.17
C VAL A 113 -14.25 -11.62 5.36
N ILE A 114 -15.49 -11.22 5.62
CA ILE A 114 -15.88 -9.81 5.69
C ILE A 114 -16.59 -9.58 7.02
N SER A 115 -16.05 -8.73 7.91
CA SER A 115 -16.83 -8.19 9.02
C SER A 115 -17.57 -6.94 8.56
N TYR A 116 -18.78 -6.70 9.05
CA TYR A 116 -19.56 -5.51 8.69
C TYR A 116 -20.59 -5.17 9.76
N PHE A 117 -21.07 -3.94 9.73
CA PHE A 117 -22.14 -3.47 10.59
C PHE A 117 -23.49 -3.60 9.87
N ASP A 118 -24.47 -4.16 10.58
CA ASP A 118 -25.89 -4.13 10.23
C ASP A 118 -26.54 -2.97 11.01
N ASP A 119 -26.83 -1.86 10.33
CA ASP A 119 -27.41 -0.64 10.90
C ASP A 119 -28.91 -0.84 11.24
N THR A 120 -29.57 -1.81 10.59
CA THR A 120 -30.97 -2.15 10.89
C THR A 120 -31.08 -2.91 12.22
N ALA A 121 -30.22 -3.89 12.44
CA ALA A 121 -30.20 -4.69 13.67
C ALA A 121 -29.35 -4.06 14.79
N ASN A 122 -28.39 -3.18 14.44
CA ASN A 122 -27.32 -2.65 15.29
C ASN A 122 -26.27 -3.70 15.71
N ASP A 123 -26.09 -4.73 14.87
CA ASP A 123 -25.27 -5.90 15.15
C ASP A 123 -23.94 -5.84 14.38
N LEU A 124 -22.90 -6.43 14.97
CA LEU A 124 -21.69 -6.82 14.23
C LEU A 124 -21.95 -8.16 13.54
N MET A 125 -21.81 -8.16 12.23
CA MET A 125 -21.99 -9.31 11.36
C MET A 125 -20.67 -9.78 10.76
N ILE A 126 -20.65 -11.04 10.33
CA ILE A 126 -19.57 -11.59 9.52
C ILE A 126 -20.13 -12.43 8.37
N ALA A 127 -19.60 -12.18 7.17
CA ALA A 127 -19.79 -13.01 6.00
C ALA A 127 -18.54 -13.85 5.77
N VAL A 128 -18.70 -15.17 5.74
CA VAL A 128 -17.63 -16.13 5.47
C VAL A 128 -17.90 -16.81 4.15
N CYS A 129 -17.14 -16.44 3.12
CA CYS A 129 -17.29 -16.99 1.79
C CYS A 129 -16.74 -18.44 1.74
N ALA A 130 -17.39 -19.27 0.94
CA ALA A 130 -17.03 -20.66 0.66
C ALA A 130 -16.39 -20.84 -0.73
N ASN A 131 -16.15 -19.73 -1.44
CA ASN A 131 -15.40 -19.68 -2.69
C ASN A 131 -14.84 -18.26 -2.91
N LEU A 132 -13.85 -18.15 -3.81
CA LEU A 132 -13.14 -16.90 -4.11
C LEU A 132 -14.06 -15.75 -4.58
N GLY A 133 -15.14 -16.07 -5.32
CA GLY A 133 -16.09 -15.08 -5.83
C GLY A 133 -17.23 -14.74 -4.87
N CYS A 134 -17.22 -15.28 -3.65
CA CYS A 134 -18.27 -15.17 -2.63
C CYS A 134 -19.71 -15.50 -3.07
N SER A 135 -19.91 -16.26 -4.16
CA SER A 135 -21.24 -16.67 -4.62
C SER A 135 -21.92 -17.69 -3.69
N ALA A 136 -21.15 -18.31 -2.80
CA ALA A 136 -21.63 -19.09 -1.68
C ALA A 136 -20.94 -18.58 -0.41
N HIS A 137 -21.71 -18.28 0.63
CA HIS A 137 -21.23 -17.72 1.89
C HIS A 137 -22.14 -18.11 3.05
N THR A 138 -21.66 -17.90 4.28
CA THR A 138 -22.43 -17.99 5.53
C THR A 138 -22.43 -16.62 6.20
N LEU A 139 -23.59 -16.19 6.70
CA LEU A 139 -23.74 -14.96 7.48
C LEU A 139 -23.96 -15.35 8.95
N ASN A 140 -23.16 -14.78 9.86
CA ASN A 140 -23.28 -15.01 11.31
C ASN A 140 -23.29 -13.68 12.06
N ILE A 141 -24.06 -13.62 13.15
CA ILE A 141 -23.99 -12.53 14.11
C ILE A 141 -22.79 -12.79 15.02
N VAL A 142 -21.81 -11.87 15.02
CA VAL A 142 -20.63 -11.93 15.90
C VAL A 142 -20.98 -11.37 17.27
N SER A 143 -21.60 -10.20 17.28
CA SER A 143 -22.11 -9.52 18.48
C SER A 143 -23.43 -8.87 18.14
N GLY A 144 -24.45 -9.11 18.96
CA GLY A 144 -25.74 -8.48 18.77
C GLY A 144 -26.54 -8.37 20.06
N ILE A 145 -27.05 -7.17 20.31
CA ILE A 145 -27.93 -6.84 21.45
C ILE A 145 -29.02 -5.93 20.94
N LEU A 146 -30.27 -6.34 21.17
CA LEU A 146 -31.45 -5.63 20.65
C LEU A 146 -31.42 -4.13 20.98
N ASN A 147 -31.45 -3.30 19.92
CA ASN A 147 -31.43 -1.83 19.96
C ASN A 147 -30.18 -1.21 20.62
N VAL A 148 -29.03 -1.89 20.57
CA VAL A 148 -27.74 -1.36 21.03
C VAL A 148 -26.72 -1.58 19.94
N ASP A 149 -26.03 -0.51 19.53
CA ASP A 149 -24.89 -0.63 18.62
C ASP A 149 -23.77 -1.43 19.26
N THR A 150 -23.47 -2.56 18.62
CA THR A 150 -22.40 -3.45 19.04
C THR A 150 -21.43 -3.80 17.93
N GLY A 151 -21.28 -2.95 16.89
CA GLY A 151 -20.49 -3.35 15.73
C GLY A 151 -19.86 -2.28 14.84
N LYS A 152 -20.04 -0.98 15.11
CA LYS A 152 -19.44 0.04 14.24
C LYS A 152 -17.91 -0.03 14.18
N TYR A 153 -17.39 0.45 13.05
CA TYR A 153 -15.95 0.61 12.79
C TYR A 153 -15.14 -0.68 12.89
N SER A 154 -15.72 -1.81 12.48
CA SER A 154 -15.05 -3.10 12.56
C SER A 154 -13.73 -3.13 11.78
N SER A 155 -12.73 -3.82 12.32
CA SER A 155 -11.51 -4.16 11.62
C SER A 155 -11.18 -5.62 11.89
N LEU A 156 -10.90 -6.37 10.83
CA LEU A 156 -10.76 -7.82 10.82
C LEU A 156 -9.32 -8.23 10.49
N ALA A 157 -8.80 -9.19 11.26
CA ALA A 157 -7.63 -9.98 10.89
C ALA A 157 -7.94 -11.47 11.02
N LEU A 158 -7.17 -12.30 10.31
CA LEU A 158 -7.23 -13.75 10.43
C LEU A 158 -5.93 -14.25 11.08
N ASN A 159 -6.04 -15.17 12.03
CA ASN A 159 -4.86 -15.87 12.53
C ASN A 159 -4.38 -16.95 11.54
N SER A 160 -3.28 -17.64 11.85
CA SER A 160 -2.71 -18.68 10.97
C SER A 160 -3.63 -19.89 10.72
N SER A 161 -4.68 -20.03 11.52
CA SER A 161 -5.72 -21.06 11.36
C SER A 161 -6.97 -20.54 10.66
N ASP A 162 -6.89 -19.38 10.00
CA ASP A 162 -8.00 -18.70 9.31
C ASP A 162 -9.19 -18.36 10.22
N LYS A 163 -8.97 -18.25 11.55
CA LYS A 163 -10.03 -17.83 12.48
C LYS A 163 -10.11 -16.30 12.54
N PRO A 164 -11.32 -15.73 12.46
CA PRO A 164 -11.50 -14.29 12.55
C PRO A 164 -11.19 -13.73 13.95
N ILE A 165 -10.45 -12.62 13.96
CA ILE A 165 -10.23 -11.77 15.12
C ILE A 165 -10.67 -10.35 14.72
N ILE A 166 -11.70 -9.82 15.39
CA ILE A 166 -12.38 -8.60 14.96
C ILE A 166 -12.36 -7.59 16.10
N SER A 167 -11.78 -6.42 15.86
CA SER A 167 -11.91 -5.26 16.76
C SER A 167 -13.07 -4.39 16.31
N PHE A 168 -13.84 -3.84 17.25
CA PHE A 168 -15.01 -3.00 16.94
C PHE A 168 -15.39 -2.10 18.11
N TYR A 169 -16.20 -1.08 17.81
CA TYR A 169 -16.80 -0.19 18.79
C TYR A 169 -18.17 -0.72 19.24
N SER A 170 -18.53 -0.51 20.51
CA SER A 170 -19.88 -0.74 21.01
C SER A 170 -20.38 0.39 21.91
N ASP A 171 -21.59 0.89 21.64
CA ASP A 171 -22.30 1.86 22.48
C ASP A 171 -22.71 1.27 23.84
N LEU A 172 -22.83 -0.06 23.98
CA LEU A 172 -23.19 -0.70 25.25
C LEU A 172 -22.22 -0.32 26.38
N ILE A 173 -20.93 -0.32 26.05
CA ILE A 173 -19.83 -0.04 26.96
C ILE A 173 -19.08 1.25 26.59
N THR A 174 -19.54 1.95 25.54
CA THR A 174 -18.87 3.07 24.87
C THR A 174 -17.38 2.80 24.65
N GLY A 175 -17.03 1.62 24.15
CA GLY A 175 -15.66 1.13 24.23
C GLY A 175 -15.24 0.20 23.10
N LEU A 176 -13.94 -0.11 23.12
CA LEU A 176 -13.30 -1.05 22.22
C LEU A 176 -13.56 -2.48 22.69
N ILE A 177 -14.08 -3.32 21.80
CA ILE A 177 -14.29 -4.75 22.02
C ILE A 177 -13.44 -5.53 21.00
N LEU A 178 -12.98 -6.70 21.42
CA LEU A 178 -12.36 -7.70 20.56
C LEU A 178 -13.21 -8.97 20.54
N ALA A 179 -13.64 -9.42 19.37
CA ALA A 179 -14.12 -10.77 19.15
C ALA A 179 -12.95 -11.67 18.73
N ASN A 180 -12.83 -12.83 19.37
CA ASN A 180 -11.88 -13.87 19.00
C ASN A 180 -12.66 -15.16 18.71
N CYS A 181 -12.92 -15.43 17.44
CA CYS A 181 -13.79 -16.51 17.02
C CYS A 181 -13.16 -17.89 17.29
N ASP A 182 -13.97 -18.82 17.82
CA ASP A 182 -13.50 -20.18 18.14
C ASP A 182 -13.27 -21.05 16.90
N ASP A 183 -13.86 -20.70 15.76
CA ASP A 183 -13.78 -21.42 14.49
C ASP A 183 -13.68 -20.46 13.29
N THR A 184 -13.46 -21.03 12.10
CA THR A 184 -13.29 -20.28 10.83
C THR A 184 -14.58 -19.70 10.27
N LEU A 185 -15.74 -20.07 10.84
CA LEU A 185 -17.05 -19.53 10.45
C LEU A 185 -17.52 -18.43 11.41
N CYS A 186 -16.82 -18.25 12.54
CA CYS A 186 -17.27 -17.49 13.68
C CYS A 186 -18.69 -17.87 14.12
N SER A 187 -18.91 -19.17 14.39
CA SER A 187 -20.23 -19.65 14.82
C SER A 187 -20.69 -18.95 16.11
N PRO A 188 -21.96 -18.49 16.19
CA PRO A 188 -22.45 -17.81 17.39
C PRO A 188 -22.68 -18.77 18.57
N PRO A 189 -22.50 -18.31 19.82
CA PRO A 189 -22.00 -16.98 20.20
C PRO A 189 -20.48 -16.88 20.06
N ALA A 190 -19.98 -15.79 19.45
CA ALA A 190 -18.55 -15.54 19.38
C ALA A 190 -18.01 -15.07 20.76
N PRO A 191 -16.81 -15.52 21.18
CA PRO A 191 -16.13 -14.98 22.35
C PRO A 191 -15.78 -13.50 22.15
N VAL A 192 -16.23 -12.64 23.07
CA VAL A 192 -15.95 -11.20 23.07
C VAL A 192 -15.31 -10.74 24.37
N THR A 193 -14.39 -9.79 24.29
CA THR A 193 -13.65 -9.22 25.41
C THR A 193 -13.65 -7.69 25.32
N THR A 194 -14.01 -7.00 26.40
CA THR A 194 -13.82 -5.54 26.51
C THR A 194 -12.34 -5.23 26.64
N VAL A 195 -11.78 -4.49 25.67
CA VAL A 195 -10.36 -4.13 25.62
C VAL A 195 -10.10 -2.80 26.33
N ASP A 196 -10.94 -1.80 26.06
CA ASP A 196 -10.87 -0.48 26.70
C ASP A 196 -12.27 0.13 26.77
N ASN A 197 -12.66 0.60 27.95
CA ASN A 197 -13.91 1.31 28.21
C ASN A 197 -13.69 2.49 29.18
N SER A 198 -12.47 3.03 29.20
CA SER A 198 -12.08 4.11 30.11
C SER A 198 -12.86 5.42 29.90
N ALA A 199 -13.41 5.63 28.70
CA ALA A 199 -14.27 6.73 28.29
C ALA A 199 -15.05 6.30 27.03
N ASN A 200 -15.53 7.23 26.20
CA ASN A 200 -15.96 6.92 24.83
C ASN A 200 -14.75 6.73 23.92
N VAL A 201 -14.39 5.46 23.68
CA VAL A 201 -13.17 5.03 22.96
C VAL A 201 -13.48 3.89 21.99
N GLY A 202 -12.54 3.56 21.11
CA GLY A 202 -12.62 2.39 20.23
C GLY A 202 -13.17 2.71 18.83
N TRP A 203 -13.37 3.99 18.53
CA TRP A 203 -13.82 4.44 17.22
C TRP A 203 -12.74 4.22 16.16
N GLN A 204 -13.17 3.89 14.94
CA GLN A 204 -12.29 3.78 13.76
C GLN A 204 -11.04 2.93 14.04
N THR A 205 -11.28 1.75 14.63
CA THR A 205 -10.23 0.83 15.03
C THR A 205 -9.55 0.19 13.82
N SER A 206 -8.27 -0.11 13.94
CA SER A 206 -7.51 -0.88 12.96
C SER A 206 -6.70 -1.95 13.69
N ILE A 207 -6.81 -3.20 13.23
CA ILE A 207 -6.19 -4.37 13.88
C ILE A 207 -5.11 -5.00 13.00
N VAL A 208 -4.03 -5.42 13.66
CA VAL A 208 -3.04 -6.36 13.12
C VAL A 208 -2.73 -7.40 14.18
N LEU A 209 -2.28 -8.58 13.76
CA LEU A 209 -1.80 -9.62 14.67
C LEU A 209 -0.28 -9.60 14.72
N ASN A 210 0.29 -9.69 15.92
CA ASN A 210 1.72 -9.89 16.07
C ASN A 210 2.10 -11.36 15.78
N LYS A 211 3.40 -11.66 15.82
CA LYS A 211 3.94 -13.01 15.58
C LYS A 211 3.42 -14.11 16.53
N ASP A 212 2.91 -13.72 17.70
CA ASP A 212 2.33 -14.61 18.71
C ASP A 212 0.79 -14.67 18.55
N GLU A 213 0.26 -14.13 17.45
CA GLU A 213 -1.16 -14.04 17.10
C GLU A 213 -2.01 -13.21 18.09
N HIS A 214 -1.37 -12.33 18.86
CA HIS A 214 -2.10 -11.40 19.72
C HIS A 214 -2.42 -10.12 18.95
N ALA A 215 -3.63 -9.61 19.17
CA ALA A 215 -4.10 -8.39 18.53
C ALA A 215 -3.32 -7.16 19.03
N VAL A 216 -2.99 -6.30 18.07
CA VAL A 216 -2.46 -4.95 18.27
C VAL A 216 -3.38 -4.00 17.53
N ILE A 217 -3.97 -3.05 18.26
CA ILE A 217 -5.16 -2.33 17.81
C ILE A 217 -4.94 -0.83 18.00
N SER A 218 -4.90 -0.06 16.92
CA SER A 218 -4.96 1.41 16.99
C SER A 218 -6.42 1.86 16.97
N TYR A 219 -6.77 2.87 17.76
CA TYR A 219 -8.14 3.36 17.86
C TYR A 219 -8.21 4.80 18.34
N TYR A 220 -9.34 5.45 18.07
CA TYR A 220 -9.60 6.82 18.45
C TYR A 220 -10.33 6.90 19.81
N ASP A 221 -9.82 7.75 20.70
CA ASP A 221 -10.50 8.17 21.93
C ASP A 221 -11.27 9.46 21.63
N VAL A 222 -12.58 9.34 21.42
CA VAL A 222 -13.45 10.49 21.09
C VAL A 222 -13.57 11.47 22.26
N THR A 223 -13.40 10.98 23.49
CA THR A 223 -13.57 11.82 24.69
C THR A 223 -12.39 12.75 24.88
N ASN A 224 -11.19 12.21 24.71
CA ASN A 224 -9.93 12.95 24.92
C ASN A 224 -9.32 13.46 23.62
N PHE A 225 -9.85 13.05 22.47
CA PHE A 225 -9.34 13.36 21.14
C PHE A 225 -7.91 12.83 20.90
N ASP A 226 -7.63 11.64 21.44
CA ASP A 226 -6.30 11.00 21.42
C ASP A 226 -6.25 9.81 20.44
N LEU A 227 -5.06 9.56 19.90
CA LEU A 227 -4.73 8.27 19.30
C LEU A 227 -4.29 7.31 20.40
N LYS A 228 -4.98 6.18 20.53
CA LYS A 228 -4.64 5.12 21.48
C LYS A 228 -4.26 3.82 20.76
N LEU A 229 -3.54 2.99 21.49
CA LEU A 229 -3.08 1.68 21.07
C LEU A 229 -3.31 0.66 22.18
N ALA A 230 -3.95 -0.44 21.85
CA ALA A 230 -4.10 -1.61 22.70
C ALA A 230 -3.21 -2.73 22.18
N ILE A 231 -2.42 -3.33 23.07
CA ILE A 231 -1.59 -4.49 22.76
C ILE A 231 -2.06 -5.64 23.65
N CYS A 232 -2.71 -6.64 23.07
CA CYS A 232 -3.15 -7.82 23.78
C CYS A 232 -1.93 -8.65 24.21
N ASN A 233 -1.86 -9.00 25.50
CA ASN A 233 -0.75 -9.78 26.05
C ASN A 233 -1.00 -11.30 25.96
N ASP A 234 -2.22 -11.70 25.58
CA ASP A 234 -2.65 -13.06 25.32
C ASP A 234 -3.72 -13.07 24.21
N ALA A 235 -4.00 -14.24 23.62
CA ALA A 235 -4.96 -14.38 22.52
C ALA A 235 -6.40 -13.97 22.92
N ALA A 236 -6.79 -14.15 24.18
CA ALA A 236 -8.12 -13.73 24.67
C ALA A 236 -8.19 -12.21 24.96
N CYS A 237 -7.05 -11.52 24.90
CA CYS A 237 -6.87 -10.13 25.30
C CYS A 237 -7.29 -9.84 26.74
N SER A 238 -6.98 -10.75 27.68
CA SER A 238 -7.49 -10.71 29.06
C SER A 238 -6.97 -9.52 29.88
N ASN A 239 -5.76 -9.06 29.57
CA ASN A 239 -5.14 -7.91 30.24
C ASN A 239 -4.28 -7.14 29.22
N PRO A 240 -4.88 -6.30 28.36
CA PRO A 240 -4.14 -5.56 27.34
C PRO A 240 -3.27 -4.46 27.94
N THR A 241 -2.19 -4.14 27.25
CA THR A 241 -1.41 -2.93 27.50
C THR A 241 -2.01 -1.78 26.70
N ILE A 242 -2.52 -0.75 27.38
CA ILE A 242 -3.04 0.47 26.74
C ILE A 242 -1.95 1.56 26.70
N ARG A 243 -1.84 2.25 25.57
CA ARG A 243 -0.94 3.38 25.34
C ARG A 243 -1.71 4.53 24.71
N ILE A 244 -1.41 5.74 25.20
CA ILE A 244 -1.70 6.97 24.46
C ILE A 244 -0.50 7.20 23.55
N VAL A 245 -0.72 7.17 22.24
CA VAL A 245 0.33 7.27 21.21
C VAL A 245 0.60 8.72 20.87
N ASP A 246 -0.48 9.48 20.65
CA ASP A 246 -0.46 10.92 20.46
C ASP A 246 -1.63 11.52 21.23
N ASN A 247 -1.37 12.60 21.95
CA ASN A 247 -2.33 13.32 22.80
C ASN A 247 -2.41 14.81 22.47
N GLY A 248 -1.91 15.21 21.30
CA GLY A 248 -2.15 16.55 20.80
C GLY A 248 -3.60 16.65 20.38
N ASP A 249 -4.48 17.11 21.29
CA ASP A 249 -5.89 17.45 21.09
C ASP A 249 -6.35 17.30 19.62
N GLY A 250 -7.26 16.39 19.29
CA GLY A 250 -7.81 16.29 17.93
C GLY A 250 -7.00 15.38 16.98
N VAL A 251 -6.35 14.34 17.50
CA VAL A 251 -5.56 13.35 16.73
C VAL A 251 -6.19 11.97 16.77
N GLY A 252 -5.88 11.13 15.78
CA GLY A 252 -6.10 9.68 15.85
C GLY A 252 -7.32 9.17 15.08
N ALA A 253 -8.14 10.06 14.51
CA ALA A 253 -9.23 9.67 13.62
C ALA A 253 -8.70 8.95 12.37
N THR A 254 -9.49 7.98 11.87
CA THR A 254 -9.21 7.16 10.69
C THR A 254 -7.82 6.50 10.71
N SER A 255 -7.36 6.03 11.88
CA SER A 255 -6.03 5.42 11.99
C SER A 255 -5.93 4.11 11.22
N SER A 256 -4.73 3.81 10.71
CA SER A 256 -4.39 2.52 10.12
C SER A 256 -3.04 2.07 10.66
N ILE A 257 -2.92 0.79 11.02
CA ILE A 257 -1.75 0.21 11.66
C ILE A 257 -1.13 -0.89 10.81
N ALA A 258 0.20 -0.93 10.79
CA ALA A 258 1.00 -2.06 10.33
C ALA A 258 2.07 -2.39 11.39
N LEU A 259 2.63 -3.60 11.34
CA LEU A 259 3.80 -3.98 12.12
C LEU A 259 5.01 -4.05 11.21
N ASN A 260 6.12 -3.43 11.62
CA ASN A 260 7.39 -3.59 10.91
C ASN A 260 7.98 -5.01 11.11
N SER A 261 9.09 -5.30 10.43
CA SER A 261 9.78 -6.60 10.52
C SER A 261 10.21 -7.02 11.93
N ASN A 262 10.34 -6.08 12.87
CA ASN A 262 10.62 -6.34 14.28
C ASN A 262 9.35 -6.56 15.13
N GLY A 263 8.17 -6.47 14.53
CA GLY A 263 6.88 -6.54 15.20
C GLY A 263 6.49 -5.26 15.94
N PHE A 264 7.07 -4.11 15.56
CA PHE A 264 6.77 -2.83 16.20
C PHE A 264 5.70 -2.06 15.41
N PRO A 265 4.72 -1.45 16.10
CA PRO A 265 3.67 -0.71 15.42
C PRO A 265 4.16 0.52 14.65
N VAL A 266 3.64 0.68 13.44
CA VAL A 266 3.72 1.88 12.62
C VAL A 266 2.29 2.29 12.27
N ILE A 267 1.88 3.49 12.67
CA ILE A 267 0.48 3.91 12.63
C ILE A 267 0.38 5.19 11.81
N SER A 268 -0.42 5.20 10.75
CA SER A 268 -0.84 6.43 10.06
C SER A 268 -2.15 6.94 10.67
N TYR A 269 -2.32 8.25 10.79
CA TYR A 269 -3.54 8.83 11.36
C TYR A 269 -3.76 10.28 10.92
N TYR A 270 -5.00 10.72 11.02
CA TYR A 270 -5.39 12.11 10.79
C TYR A 270 -5.22 12.94 12.06
N ASP A 271 -4.52 14.06 11.93
CA ASP A 271 -4.45 15.13 12.93
C ASP A 271 -5.43 16.22 12.48
N SER A 272 -6.63 16.22 13.07
CA SER A 272 -7.70 17.15 12.70
C SER A 272 -7.44 18.59 13.15
N ASN A 273 -6.61 18.77 14.18
CA ASN A 273 -6.23 20.08 14.67
C ASN A 273 -5.23 20.79 13.74
N ASN A 274 -4.28 20.03 13.20
CA ASN A 274 -3.30 20.53 12.22
C ASN A 274 -3.66 20.23 10.78
N THR A 275 -4.82 19.60 10.56
CA THR A 275 -5.37 19.19 9.25
C THR A 275 -4.40 18.36 8.42
N ALA A 276 -3.63 17.50 9.08
CA ALA A 276 -2.44 16.86 8.52
C ALA A 276 -2.50 15.32 8.60
N LEU A 277 -1.78 14.68 7.68
CA LEU A 277 -1.42 13.27 7.79
C LEU A 277 -0.18 13.13 8.68
N LYS A 278 -0.25 12.25 9.68
CA LYS A 278 0.88 11.92 10.55
C LYS A 278 1.13 10.42 10.59
N VAL A 279 2.37 10.08 10.97
CA VAL A 279 2.79 8.72 11.28
C VAL A 279 3.39 8.68 12.69
N ALA A 280 3.02 7.65 13.44
CA ALA A 280 3.64 7.28 14.71
C ALA A 280 4.44 5.99 14.52
N VAL A 281 5.72 6.02 14.87
CA VAL A 281 6.61 4.85 14.86
C VAL A 281 6.94 4.47 16.29
N CYS A 282 6.46 3.30 16.72
CA CYS A 282 6.76 2.77 18.02
C CYS A 282 8.18 2.17 18.04
N PRO A 283 9.03 2.49 19.03
CA PRO A 283 10.40 1.97 19.08
C PRO A 283 10.49 0.52 19.62
N ASN A 284 9.36 -0.06 20.05
CA ASN A 284 9.24 -1.44 20.48
C ASN A 284 7.78 -1.92 20.43
N ALA A 285 7.57 -3.22 20.64
CA ALA A 285 6.25 -3.87 20.63
C ALA A 285 5.26 -3.31 21.67
N THR A 286 5.74 -2.67 22.75
CA THR A 286 4.89 -2.04 23.77
C THR A 286 4.67 -0.54 23.56
N CYS A 287 5.16 -0.01 22.43
CA CYS A 287 5.11 1.39 22.03
C CYS A 287 5.48 2.40 23.13
N THR A 288 6.64 2.23 23.76
CA THR A 288 7.11 3.25 24.70
C THR A 288 7.64 4.46 23.93
N THR A 289 7.09 5.66 24.15
CA THR A 289 7.56 6.93 23.52
C THR A 289 7.70 6.85 22.00
N PRO A 290 6.59 6.80 21.24
CA PRO A 290 6.62 6.78 19.78
C PRO A 290 7.28 8.03 19.20
N THR A 291 7.91 7.89 18.02
CA THR A 291 8.32 9.02 17.19
C THR A 291 7.14 9.46 16.35
N LEU A 292 6.77 10.74 16.38
CA LEU A 292 5.66 11.30 15.63
C LEU A 292 6.20 12.19 14.50
N THR A 293 5.78 11.91 13.27
CA THR A 293 6.20 12.65 12.07
C THR A 293 4.99 13.16 11.31
N THR A 294 5.00 14.43 10.92
CA THR A 294 4.04 14.98 9.94
C THR A 294 4.48 14.61 8.52
N VAL A 295 3.66 13.87 7.80
CA VAL A 295 3.94 13.35 6.46
C VAL A 295 3.50 14.34 5.38
N ASP A 296 2.29 14.88 5.54
CA ASP A 296 1.74 15.92 4.68
C ASP A 296 0.86 16.85 5.52
N ASN A 297 1.04 18.16 5.33
CA ASN A 297 0.25 19.22 5.97
C ASN A 297 -0.17 20.31 4.98
N THR A 298 -0.15 20.00 3.68
CA THR A 298 -0.49 20.95 2.62
C THR A 298 -1.99 20.97 2.34
N GLY A 299 -2.74 21.62 3.24
CA GLY A 299 -4.22 21.69 3.19
C GLY A 299 -4.87 20.82 4.27
N PHE A 300 -6.13 20.44 4.05
CA PHE A 300 -6.91 19.45 4.78
C PHE A 300 -6.67 18.07 4.17
N VAL A 301 -5.68 17.38 4.71
CA VAL A 301 -5.21 16.08 4.20
C VAL A 301 -5.16 15.04 5.33
N GLY A 302 -5.21 13.77 4.97
CA GLY A 302 -4.94 12.65 5.88
C GLY A 302 -6.16 11.85 6.33
N LEU A 303 -7.37 12.25 5.95
CA LEU A 303 -8.57 11.46 6.18
C LEU A 303 -8.53 10.12 5.41
N TYR A 304 -9.15 9.10 5.98
CA TYR A 304 -9.27 7.75 5.40
C TYR A 304 -7.90 7.14 5.06
N THR A 305 -6.91 7.37 5.92
CA THR A 305 -5.55 6.88 5.69
C THR A 305 -5.46 5.36 5.79
N SER A 306 -4.70 4.75 4.89
CA SER A 306 -4.37 3.32 4.92
C SER A 306 -2.86 3.16 4.74
N ILE A 307 -2.23 2.37 5.61
CA ILE A 307 -0.78 2.15 5.62
C ILE A 307 -0.44 0.70 5.32
N ALA A 308 0.55 0.51 4.45
CA ALA A 308 1.29 -0.73 4.36
C ALA A 308 2.79 -0.43 4.43
N LEU A 309 3.58 -1.43 4.83
CA LEU A 309 5.03 -1.32 4.87
C LEU A 309 5.61 -2.14 3.74
N ASN A 310 6.53 -1.57 2.98
CA ASN A 310 7.28 -2.33 1.99
C ASN A 310 8.32 -3.27 2.64
N LYS A 311 9.06 -4.03 1.84
CA LYS A 311 10.08 -4.98 2.30
C LYS A 311 11.23 -4.35 3.13
N PHE A 312 11.34 -3.02 3.17
CA PHE A 312 12.33 -2.28 3.96
C PHE A 312 11.71 -1.60 5.18
N ASP A 313 10.47 -1.94 5.54
CA ASP A 313 9.68 -1.29 6.59
C ASP A 313 9.36 0.19 6.33
N HIS A 314 9.49 0.66 5.08
CA HIS A 314 9.12 2.03 4.76
C HIS A 314 7.62 2.13 4.49
N PRO A 315 6.92 3.10 5.09
CA PRO A 315 5.50 3.27 4.85
C PRO A 315 5.17 3.67 3.41
N ILE A 316 4.10 3.07 2.89
CA ILE A 316 3.35 3.56 1.75
C ILE A 316 1.94 3.82 2.26
N ILE A 317 1.46 5.05 2.07
CA ILE A 317 0.25 5.54 2.74
C ILE A 317 -0.69 6.16 1.71
N SER A 318 -1.90 5.60 1.53
CA SER A 318 -2.97 6.28 0.80
C SER A 318 -3.77 7.17 1.73
N TYR A 319 -4.24 8.31 1.24
CA TYR A 319 -5.05 9.24 2.03
C TYR A 319 -5.85 10.20 1.14
N ARG A 320 -6.91 10.77 1.72
CA ARG A 320 -7.70 11.83 1.10
C ARG A 320 -7.03 13.19 1.27
N ASP A 321 -6.95 13.93 0.17
CA ASP A 321 -6.76 15.38 0.15
C ASP A 321 -8.12 16.03 -0.09
N THR A 322 -8.73 16.54 0.97
CA THR A 322 -10.07 17.11 0.94
C THR A 322 -10.08 18.46 0.22
N ASN A 323 -9.00 19.24 0.23
CA ASN A 323 -8.94 20.51 -0.50
C ASN A 323 -8.98 20.32 -2.00
N ASN A 324 -8.22 19.33 -2.47
CA ASN A 324 -8.07 19.06 -3.90
C ASN A 324 -9.03 17.97 -4.37
N SER A 325 -9.91 17.49 -3.49
CA SER A 325 -10.87 16.41 -3.76
C SER A 325 -10.21 15.18 -4.36
N ALA A 326 -9.04 14.83 -3.85
CA ALA A 326 -8.13 13.90 -4.50
C ALA A 326 -7.72 12.72 -3.61
N LEU A 327 -7.46 11.58 -4.25
CA LEU A 327 -6.67 10.52 -3.66
C LEU A 327 -5.18 10.86 -3.81
N LYS A 328 -4.44 10.79 -2.70
CA LYS A 328 -2.97 10.89 -2.68
C LYS A 328 -2.34 9.65 -2.09
N VAL A 329 -1.09 9.41 -2.48
CA VAL A 329 -0.23 8.38 -1.89
C VAL A 329 1.10 9.01 -1.49
N ALA A 330 1.56 8.73 -0.27
CA ALA A 330 2.88 9.07 0.23
C ALA A 330 3.79 7.84 0.16
N PHE A 331 4.95 8.01 -0.47
CA PHE A 331 6.00 7.01 -0.56
C PHE A 331 7.15 7.43 0.33
N CYS A 332 7.25 6.82 1.52
CA CYS A 332 8.31 7.14 2.47
C CYS A 332 9.62 6.45 2.06
N THR A 333 10.74 7.14 2.25
CA THR A 333 12.09 6.61 1.98
C THR A 333 12.80 6.06 3.21
N ASP A 334 12.15 6.18 4.38
CA ASP A 334 12.60 5.70 5.68
C ASP A 334 11.38 5.37 6.56
N ILE A 335 11.58 4.60 7.63
CA ILE A 335 10.50 4.17 8.54
C ILE A 335 9.79 5.33 9.24
N ALA A 336 10.50 6.41 9.56
CA ALA A 336 9.95 7.59 10.22
C ALA A 336 9.24 8.53 9.23
N CYS A 337 9.30 8.24 7.93
CA CYS A 337 8.72 9.01 6.85
C CYS A 337 9.13 10.49 6.87
N THR A 338 10.44 10.76 7.00
CA THR A 338 10.93 12.14 7.17
C THR A 338 10.85 12.99 5.90
N ASN A 339 11.01 12.37 4.73
CA ASN A 339 10.99 13.04 3.42
C ASN A 339 10.20 12.20 2.40
N PRO A 340 8.87 12.12 2.53
CA PRO A 340 8.05 11.34 1.61
C PRO A 340 8.00 11.95 0.21
N ALA A 341 7.95 11.10 -0.82
CA ALA A 341 7.47 11.51 -2.13
C ALA A 341 5.93 11.47 -2.12
N LEU A 342 5.28 12.63 -2.28
CA LEU A 342 3.82 12.76 -2.29
C LEU A 342 3.32 12.77 -3.74
N MET A 343 2.40 11.87 -4.07
CA MET A 343 1.80 11.76 -5.41
C MET A 343 0.29 11.94 -5.33
N THR A 344 -0.25 12.81 -6.17
CA THR A 344 -1.70 12.84 -6.47
C THR A 344 -2.02 11.72 -7.46
N VAL A 345 -2.80 10.75 -7.02
CA VAL A 345 -3.19 9.55 -7.79
C VAL A 345 -4.42 9.83 -8.62
N ASP A 346 -5.43 10.38 -7.97
CA ASP A 346 -6.67 10.77 -8.64
C ASP A 346 -7.08 12.16 -8.16
N GLY A 347 -6.87 13.15 -9.03
CA GLY A 347 -7.16 14.55 -8.76
C GLY A 347 -7.09 15.36 -10.05
N ALA A 348 -7.97 16.37 -10.15
CA ALA A 348 -8.31 17.18 -11.34
C ALA A 348 -9.43 16.60 -12.22
N GLY A 349 -10.69 16.93 -11.87
CA GLY A 349 -11.87 16.68 -12.70
C GLY A 349 -13.08 16.21 -11.91
N ASP A 350 -12.83 15.40 -10.88
CA ASP A 350 -13.84 14.90 -9.95
C ASP A 350 -13.84 15.73 -8.66
N LEU A 351 -15.03 16.13 -8.21
CA LEU A 351 -15.20 17.00 -7.03
C LEU A 351 -15.07 16.23 -5.71
N ALA A 352 -14.83 14.91 -5.71
CA ALA A 352 -14.69 14.10 -4.50
C ALA A 352 -14.09 12.67 -4.67
N ALA A 353 -12.87 12.51 -5.21
CA ALA A 353 -12.19 11.21 -5.22
C ALA A 353 -11.45 10.91 -3.89
N GLY A 354 -11.31 9.64 -3.53
CA GLY A 354 -10.36 9.16 -2.50
C GLY A 354 -10.97 8.87 -1.12
N GLU A 355 -12.28 8.78 -0.99
CA GLU A 355 -12.93 8.44 0.28
C GLU A 355 -12.78 6.94 0.61
N TYR A 356 -12.70 6.64 1.90
CA TYR A 356 -12.58 5.27 2.42
C TYR A 356 -11.42 4.46 1.80
N SER A 357 -10.30 5.10 1.47
CA SER A 357 -9.22 4.42 0.75
C SER A 357 -8.67 3.21 1.52
N SER A 358 -8.44 2.10 0.82
CA SER A 358 -7.82 0.90 1.36
C SER A 358 -6.62 0.53 0.49
N LEU A 359 -5.46 0.33 1.11
CA LEU A 359 -4.20 0.06 0.43
C LEU A 359 -3.65 -1.31 0.80
N ALA A 360 -3.21 -2.05 -0.21
CA ALA A 360 -2.38 -3.24 -0.06
C ALA A 360 -1.17 -3.13 -1.00
N LEU A 361 -0.12 -3.90 -0.72
CA LEU A 361 1.03 -4.01 -1.63
C LEU A 361 0.99 -5.37 -2.32
N ASP A 362 1.22 -5.38 -3.62
CA ASP A 362 1.41 -6.61 -4.38
C ASP A 362 2.75 -7.30 -4.02
N SER A 363 2.99 -8.48 -4.58
CA SER A 363 4.23 -9.23 -4.37
C SER A 363 5.50 -8.51 -4.84
N SER A 364 5.38 -7.51 -5.71
CA SER A 364 6.48 -6.63 -6.15
C SER A 364 6.71 -5.44 -5.23
N GLY A 365 5.79 -5.20 -4.28
CA GLY A 365 5.81 -4.07 -3.35
C GLY A 365 5.17 -2.80 -3.93
N TYR A 366 4.41 -2.90 -5.02
CA TYR A 366 3.67 -1.79 -5.57
C TYR A 366 2.29 -1.66 -4.93
N PRO A 367 1.83 -0.42 -4.66
CA PRO A 367 0.53 -0.23 -4.06
C PRO A 367 -0.61 -0.54 -5.02
N VAL A 368 -1.64 -1.16 -4.46
CA VAL A 368 -2.98 -1.27 -5.03
C VAL A 368 -3.92 -0.57 -4.05
N VAL A 369 -4.71 0.37 -4.55
CA VAL A 369 -5.56 1.23 -3.70
C VAL A 369 -7.00 1.19 -4.20
N SER A 370 -7.93 0.66 -3.40
CA SER A 370 -9.36 0.86 -3.65
C SER A 370 -9.82 2.16 -3.00
N TYR A 371 -10.78 2.84 -3.62
CA TYR A 371 -11.33 4.09 -3.11
C TYR A 371 -12.71 4.38 -3.68
N TYR A 372 -13.50 5.10 -2.92
CA TYR A 372 -14.77 5.64 -3.38
C TYR A 372 -14.56 6.94 -4.15
N ASP A 373 -15.14 7.00 -5.35
CA ASP A 373 -15.28 8.21 -6.14
C ASP A 373 -16.70 8.74 -5.98
N HIS A 374 -16.85 9.66 -5.03
CA HIS A 374 -18.14 10.26 -4.69
C HIS A 374 -18.71 11.14 -5.81
N THR A 375 -17.91 11.53 -6.82
CA THR A 375 -18.46 12.30 -7.97
C THR A 375 -19.22 11.40 -8.92
N ASN A 376 -18.71 10.19 -9.12
CA ASN A 376 -19.26 9.23 -10.06
C ASN A 376 -20.01 8.07 -9.37
N TYR A 377 -20.15 8.15 -8.04
CA TYR A 377 -20.85 7.20 -7.18
C TYR A 377 -20.35 5.77 -7.30
N ASN A 378 -19.06 5.59 -7.57
CA ASN A 378 -18.51 4.30 -7.94
C ASN A 378 -17.27 3.89 -7.15
N LEU A 379 -17.02 2.58 -7.16
CA LEU A 379 -15.80 1.98 -6.64
C LEU A 379 -14.70 2.07 -7.70
N LYS A 380 -13.56 2.67 -7.34
CA LYS A 380 -12.36 2.72 -8.19
C LYS A 380 -11.19 1.99 -7.56
N LEU A 381 -10.27 1.61 -8.43
CA LEU A 381 -9.00 1.01 -8.09
C LEU A 381 -7.88 1.77 -8.79
N ALA A 382 -6.81 2.08 -8.05
CA ALA A 382 -5.55 2.57 -8.58
C ALA A 382 -4.47 1.50 -8.39
N GLN A 383 -3.79 1.13 -9.48
CA GLN A 383 -2.71 0.14 -9.48
C GLN A 383 -1.43 0.78 -10.01
N PHE A 384 -0.34 0.50 -9.31
CA PHE A 384 0.99 1.01 -9.65
C PHE A 384 1.83 -0.13 -10.22
N ASP A 385 2.52 0.16 -11.31
CA ASP A 385 3.47 -0.73 -11.99
C ASP A 385 4.93 -0.27 -11.81
N TYR A 386 5.13 0.84 -11.08
CA TYR A 386 6.43 1.34 -10.64
C TYR A 386 6.28 2.19 -9.37
N LEU A 387 7.36 2.29 -8.59
CA LEU A 387 7.49 3.30 -7.54
C LEU A 387 8.08 4.58 -8.15
N PRO A 388 7.68 5.78 -7.69
CA PRO A 388 8.25 7.01 -8.21
C PRO A 388 9.79 7.00 -8.10
N ALA A 389 10.45 7.26 -9.23
CA ALA A 389 11.90 7.27 -9.30
C ALA A 389 12.50 8.35 -8.37
N PRO A 390 13.69 8.14 -7.79
CA PRO A 390 14.38 9.18 -7.05
C PRO A 390 14.59 10.41 -7.95
N THR A 391 14.31 11.60 -7.42
CA THR A 391 14.32 12.85 -8.18
C THR A 391 15.71 13.35 -8.58
N ASP A 392 16.77 12.77 -8.01
CA ASP A 392 18.15 13.19 -8.21
C ASP A 392 19.03 12.00 -8.61
N VAL A 393 19.13 11.75 -9.92
CA VAL A 393 20.05 10.76 -10.51
C VAL A 393 21.19 11.50 -11.20
N SER A 394 22.42 11.17 -10.83
CA SER A 394 23.66 11.75 -11.37
C SER A 394 24.63 10.66 -11.82
N ILE A 395 25.48 10.97 -12.79
CA ILE A 395 26.55 10.07 -13.26
C ILE A 395 27.88 10.67 -12.82
N HIS A 396 28.67 9.92 -12.05
CA HIS A 396 30.00 10.32 -11.61
C HIS A 396 31.06 9.39 -12.19
N LEU A 397 32.11 9.96 -12.78
CA LEU A 397 33.30 9.20 -13.19
C LEU A 397 34.30 9.26 -12.05
N ASN A 398 34.72 8.10 -11.54
CA ASN A 398 35.80 8.08 -10.55
C ASN A 398 37.17 8.29 -11.22
N ASP A 399 38.21 8.49 -10.42
CA ASP A 399 39.59 8.69 -10.88
C ASP A 399 40.17 7.47 -11.65
N SER A 400 39.43 6.34 -11.67
CA SER A 400 39.74 5.12 -12.42
C SER A 400 38.91 4.97 -13.72
N PHE A 401 38.16 6.01 -14.13
CA PHE A 401 37.25 6.02 -15.29
C PHE A 401 36.09 5.03 -15.20
N GLU A 402 35.71 4.56 -14.01
CA GLU A 402 34.48 3.80 -13.83
C GLU A 402 33.31 4.77 -13.73
N ALA A 403 32.30 4.54 -14.58
CA ALA A 403 31.04 5.27 -14.53
C ALA A 403 30.19 4.71 -13.39
N ASN A 404 29.96 5.53 -12.37
CA ASN A 404 29.06 5.20 -11.28
C ASN A 404 27.76 5.99 -11.44
N LEU A 405 26.64 5.29 -11.34
CA LEU A 405 25.34 5.92 -11.14
C LEU A 405 25.23 6.25 -9.65
N ALA A 406 24.94 7.51 -9.36
CA ALA A 406 24.77 8.03 -8.02
C ALA A 406 23.39 8.69 -7.91
N TRP A 407 22.58 8.20 -6.99
CA TRP A 407 21.31 8.82 -6.65
C TRP A 407 21.22 9.05 -5.15
N SER A 408 20.51 10.10 -4.74
CA SER A 408 20.24 10.33 -3.33
C SER A 408 19.01 9.54 -2.89
N GLY A 409 19.20 8.66 -1.90
CA GLY A 409 18.10 8.18 -1.06
C GLY A 409 17.76 9.24 -0.01
N GLY A 410 16.47 9.45 0.27
CA GLY A 410 15.94 10.54 1.09
C GLY A 410 16.58 10.72 2.47
N SER A 411 17.65 11.52 2.50
CA SER A 411 18.20 12.36 3.56
C SER A 411 19.42 13.06 2.94
N LEU A 412 19.84 14.20 3.50
CA LEU A 412 21.07 14.87 3.05
C LEU A 412 22.24 13.87 3.10
N TYR A 413 22.64 13.35 1.93
CA TYR A 413 23.86 12.57 1.64
C TYR A 413 23.85 11.03 1.70
N ASP A 414 22.72 10.31 1.61
CA ASP A 414 22.78 8.85 1.34
C ASP A 414 22.96 8.58 -0.17
N VAL A 415 24.23 8.56 -0.62
CA VAL A 415 24.61 8.33 -2.02
C VAL A 415 24.90 6.85 -2.25
N ARG A 416 24.06 6.20 -3.06
CA ARG A 416 24.26 4.79 -3.48
C ARG A 416 25.03 4.71 -4.80
N TYR A 417 25.90 3.73 -4.93
CA TYR A 417 26.76 3.53 -6.11
C TYR A 417 26.55 2.13 -6.70
N ALA A 418 26.52 2.05 -8.04
CA ALA A 418 26.71 0.81 -8.77
C ALA A 418 28.04 0.86 -9.53
N THR A 419 28.97 -0.04 -9.19
CA THR A 419 30.32 -0.12 -9.80
C THR A 419 30.30 -1.09 -10.99
N VAL A 420 30.88 -0.68 -12.12
CA VAL A 420 31.06 -1.54 -13.30
C VAL A 420 32.51 -2.06 -13.31
N PRO A 421 32.76 -3.38 -13.40
CA PRO A 421 34.13 -3.92 -13.21
C PRO A 421 35.10 -3.61 -14.37
N TYR A 422 36.39 -3.47 -14.00
CA TYR A 422 37.58 -3.33 -14.85
C TYR A 422 37.64 -4.29 -16.06
N ILE A 423 38.15 -3.82 -17.20
CA ILE A 423 38.38 -4.61 -18.41
C ILE A 423 39.89 -4.79 -18.68
N TYR A 424 40.35 -6.05 -18.77
CA TYR A 424 41.72 -6.43 -19.15
C TYR A 424 41.90 -6.40 -20.68
N CYS A 425 42.98 -5.79 -21.17
CA CYS A 425 43.47 -5.97 -22.54
C CYS A 425 44.68 -6.94 -22.50
N GLY A 426 44.46 -8.21 -22.86
CA GLY A 426 45.56 -9.18 -23.06
C GLY A 426 46.09 -9.13 -24.49
N GLU A 427 47.42 -9.19 -24.66
CA GLU A 427 48.06 -9.22 -25.99
C GLU A 427 47.72 -10.50 -26.80
N PRO A 428 47.66 -10.40 -28.15
CA PRO A 428 47.28 -11.53 -28.99
C PRO A 428 48.50 -12.42 -29.31
N SER A 429 48.52 -13.66 -28.81
CA SER A 429 49.40 -14.70 -29.33
C SER A 429 48.64 -15.95 -29.81
N ILE A 430 48.38 -15.97 -31.12
CA ILE A 430 48.49 -17.10 -32.08
C ILE A 430 47.61 -18.37 -31.88
N VAL A 431 46.66 -18.49 -32.83
CA VAL A 431 46.17 -19.68 -33.58
C VAL A 431 45.29 -20.72 -32.87
N GLY A 432 44.01 -20.71 -33.26
CA GLY A 432 43.08 -21.84 -33.17
C GLY A 432 41.72 -21.41 -33.71
N ASN A 433 41.23 -22.05 -34.77
CA ASN A 433 39.95 -21.77 -35.39
C ASN A 433 38.81 -22.09 -34.41
N ASP A 434 38.15 -21.05 -33.88
CA ASP A 434 36.73 -21.02 -33.55
C ASP A 434 36.34 -19.54 -33.37
N ILE A 435 35.47 -19.03 -34.24
CA ILE A 435 34.89 -17.69 -34.14
C ILE A 435 33.57 -17.84 -33.35
N PRO A 436 33.45 -17.33 -32.11
CA PRO A 436 32.15 -17.22 -31.45
C PRO A 436 31.31 -16.12 -32.11
N SER A 437 29.99 -16.29 -32.11
CA SER A 437 29.01 -15.38 -32.74
C SER A 437 29.12 -13.91 -32.26
N PRO A 438 28.65 -12.90 -33.01
CA PRO A 438 28.89 -11.48 -32.72
C PRO A 438 28.08 -10.90 -31.54
N PHE A 439 27.45 -11.71 -30.69
CA PHE A 439 26.69 -11.26 -29.52
C PHE A 439 26.97 -12.16 -28.31
N ASP A 440 28.08 -11.91 -27.61
CA ASP A 440 28.24 -12.41 -26.25
C ASP A 440 27.82 -11.29 -25.28
N VAL A 441 26.65 -11.44 -24.67
CA VAL A 441 26.19 -10.62 -23.53
C VAL A 441 27.06 -11.01 -22.33
N SER A 442 28.10 -10.21 -22.03
CA SER A 442 29.14 -10.67 -21.10
C SER A 442 28.89 -10.38 -19.63
N SER A 443 27.78 -9.74 -19.24
CA SER A 443 27.40 -9.66 -17.82
C SER A 443 26.02 -9.05 -17.63
N PHE A 444 25.17 -9.73 -16.86
CA PHE A 444 24.04 -9.12 -16.16
C PHE A 444 24.57 -8.45 -14.91
N ILE A 445 24.40 -7.14 -14.77
CA ILE A 445 24.56 -6.44 -13.49
C ILE A 445 23.15 -6.18 -13.00
N GLY A 446 22.69 -7.02 -12.08
CA GLY A 446 21.46 -6.81 -11.33
C GLY A 446 21.80 -6.22 -9.98
N ASP A 447 21.07 -5.19 -9.58
CA ASP A 447 20.75 -5.03 -8.17
C ASP A 447 19.65 -6.06 -7.87
N PRO A 448 19.90 -7.06 -7.01
CA PRO A 448 18.89 -8.07 -6.69
C PRO A 448 17.63 -7.47 -6.03
N ALA A 449 17.63 -6.18 -5.67
CA ALA A 449 16.54 -5.53 -4.96
C ALA A 449 15.59 -4.68 -5.83
N SER A 450 15.86 -4.41 -7.12
CA SER A 450 15.13 -3.37 -7.86
C SER A 450 14.48 -3.77 -9.20
N ASN A 451 14.47 -5.02 -9.65
CA ASN A 451 13.96 -5.43 -10.99
C ASN A 451 14.49 -4.62 -12.20
N HIS A 452 15.49 -3.75 -12.00
CA HIS A 452 16.14 -2.99 -13.05
C HIS A 452 17.40 -3.73 -13.49
N PHE A 453 17.47 -4.08 -14.77
CA PHE A 453 18.64 -4.69 -15.37
C PHE A 453 19.39 -3.70 -16.24
N PHE A 454 20.72 -3.67 -16.10
CA PHE A 454 21.59 -2.96 -17.03
C PHE A 454 22.15 -3.94 -18.05
N VAL A 455 21.77 -3.78 -19.31
CA VAL A 455 22.37 -4.54 -20.41
C VAL A 455 23.60 -3.78 -20.89
N VAL A 456 24.78 -4.33 -20.60
CA VAL A 456 26.04 -3.89 -21.19
C VAL A 456 26.32 -4.77 -22.42
N SER A 457 26.05 -4.24 -23.61
CA SER A 457 26.42 -4.93 -24.86
C SER A 457 27.91 -4.78 -25.10
N ARG A 458 28.62 -5.90 -25.26
CA ARG A 458 30.02 -5.91 -25.67
C ARG A 458 30.10 -6.16 -27.17
N ARG A 459 30.62 -5.20 -27.94
CA ARG A 459 31.01 -5.46 -29.33
C ARG A 459 32.48 -5.82 -29.38
N HIS A 460 32.80 -7.05 -29.77
CA HIS A 460 34.18 -7.43 -30.11
C HIS A 460 34.57 -6.69 -31.40
N VAL A 461 35.56 -5.80 -31.29
CA VAL A 461 36.19 -5.15 -32.45
C VAL A 461 37.62 -5.70 -32.59
N PRO A 462 38.01 -6.31 -33.72
CA PRO A 462 39.38 -6.75 -33.90
C PRO A 462 40.29 -5.53 -34.02
N CYS A 463 41.33 -5.47 -33.19
CA CYS A 463 42.25 -4.34 -33.14
C CYS A 463 43.42 -4.53 -34.11
N PRO A 464 43.58 -3.61 -35.07
CA PRO A 464 44.92 -3.17 -35.44
C PRO A 464 45.04 -1.64 -35.44
N ASN A 465 46.01 -1.15 -34.66
CA ASN A 465 46.69 0.14 -34.79
C ASN A 465 45.82 1.38 -35.03
N SER A 466 45.30 2.00 -33.97
CA SER A 466 45.36 3.47 -33.77
C SER A 466 44.56 3.90 -32.53
N ASN A 467 45.04 4.97 -31.90
CA ASN A 467 44.45 5.68 -30.77
C ASN A 467 42.93 5.87 -30.89
N TRP A 468 42.09 5.22 -30.08
CA TRP A 468 40.74 5.72 -29.72
C TRP A 468 40.16 5.09 -28.45
N VAL A 469 39.19 5.84 -27.90
CA VAL A 469 38.34 5.65 -26.73
C VAL A 469 37.30 4.55 -26.99
N GLY A 470 37.08 3.64 -26.03
CA GLY A 470 35.99 2.66 -26.12
C GLY A 470 34.61 3.32 -26.06
N GLU A 471 33.71 2.94 -26.96
CA GLU A 471 32.29 3.29 -26.88
C GLU A 471 31.55 2.21 -26.06
N PHE A 472 30.70 2.67 -25.14
CA PHE A 472 29.79 1.84 -24.36
C PHE A 472 28.35 2.23 -24.71
N ASP A 473 27.55 1.26 -25.10
CA ASP A 473 26.11 1.42 -25.26
C ASP A 473 25.43 1.07 -23.93
N PHE A 474 24.73 2.03 -23.33
CA PHE A 474 23.88 1.80 -22.16
C PHE A 474 22.43 1.78 -22.62
N ALA A 475 21.75 0.65 -22.42
CA ALA A 475 20.30 0.56 -22.55
C ALA A 475 19.73 0.27 -21.16
N LEU A 476 18.86 1.15 -20.67
CA LEU A 476 18.01 0.85 -19.52
C LEU A 476 16.86 -0.01 -20.05
N VAL A 477 16.79 -1.26 -19.62
CA VAL A 477 15.67 -2.15 -19.96
C VAL A 477 14.97 -2.45 -18.64
N ALA A 478 13.78 -1.88 -18.46
CA ALA A 478 12.85 -2.40 -17.46
C ALA A 478 12.36 -3.76 -17.99
N GLY A 479 12.66 -4.83 -17.24
CA GLY A 479 12.22 -6.18 -17.59
C GLY A 479 10.76 -6.41 -17.18
N GLU A 480 10.10 -7.32 -17.90
CA GLU A 480 8.71 -7.78 -17.73
C GLU A 480 8.28 -8.05 -16.29
#